data_AF-B3SAD3-F1
#
_entry.id   AF-B3SAD3-F1
#
_cell.length_a   1.000
_cell.length_b   1.000
_cell.length_c   1.000
_cell.angle_alpha   90.00
_cell.angle_beta   90.00
_cell.angle_gamma   90.00
#
_symmetry.space_group_name_H-M   'P 1'
#
loop_
_entity.id
_entity.type
_entity.pdbx_description
1 polymer ?
#
loop_
_entity_poly.entity_id
_entity_poly.type
_entity_poly.pdbx_seq_one_letter_code
_entity_poly.pdbx_strand_id
1 'polypeptide(L)'
;MKLTLAIIAIIFCIGTVSAVKLPPCWAYLQEHASILEHGEPHMVGGYTPQCDEEGYYKLMQCSGSTGYCWCTTPIGLKVPETDRRPGHANGLDCKAEVAKYANSS
;
A
#
# COMPACT_ATOMS: atom_id res chain seq x y z
N MET A 1 -41.23 3.38 -26.66
CA MET A 1 -39.76 3.21 -26.72
C MET A 1 -38.95 4.35 -26.08
N LYS A 2 -39.56 5.41 -25.51
CA LYS A 2 -38.83 6.45 -24.75
C LYS A 2 -38.86 6.28 -23.22
N LEU A 3 -39.51 5.22 -22.72
CA LEU A 3 -39.65 4.95 -21.30
C LEU A 3 -38.52 4.07 -20.73
N THR A 4 -37.76 3.38 -21.58
CA THR A 4 -36.65 2.49 -21.17
C THR A 4 -35.35 3.23 -20.88
N LEU A 5 -35.12 4.41 -21.47
CA LEU A 5 -33.89 5.20 -21.26
C LEU A 5 -33.87 5.97 -19.93
N ALA A 6 -35.02 6.47 -19.47
CA ALA A 6 -35.10 7.17 -18.18
C ALA A 6 -34.88 6.22 -16.98
N ILE A 7 -35.29 4.95 -17.12
CA ILE A 7 -35.13 3.93 -16.08
C ILE A 7 -33.65 3.54 -15.90
N ILE A 8 -32.86 3.50 -16.99
CA ILE A 8 -31.42 3.21 -16.94
C ILE A 8 -30.65 4.32 -16.19
N ALA A 9 -31.05 5.59 -16.35
CA ALA A 9 -30.47 6.71 -15.59
C ALA A 9 -30.83 6.67 -14.10
N ILE A 10 -32.04 6.21 -13.75
CA ILE A 10 -32.45 6.05 -12.34
C ILE A 10 -31.67 4.90 -11.69
N ILE A 11 -31.46 3.79 -12.40
CA ILE A 11 -30.67 2.65 -11.92
C ILE A 11 -29.22 3.05 -11.59
N PHE A 12 -28.64 4.00 -12.33
CA PHE A 12 -27.29 4.52 -12.05
C PHE A 12 -27.24 5.51 -10.86
N CYS A 13 -28.39 6.07 -10.45
CA CYS A 13 -28.51 7.00 -9.33
C CYS A 13 -28.96 6.36 -8.00
N ILE A 14 -29.47 5.12 -8.00
CA ILE A 14 -29.80 4.41 -6.76
C ILE A 14 -28.51 3.84 -6.19
N GLY A 15 -27.88 4.64 -5.34
CA GLY A 15 -26.62 4.35 -4.70
C GLY A 15 -26.60 3.02 -3.96
N THR A 16 -25.71 2.15 -4.39
CA THR A 16 -24.62 1.77 -3.49
C THR A 16 -23.32 1.80 -4.30
N VAL A 17 -22.72 2.98 -4.43
CA VAL A 17 -21.25 3.02 -4.42
C VAL A 17 -20.87 2.58 -3.00
N SER A 18 -20.91 1.27 -2.75
CA SER A 18 -20.32 0.71 -1.54
C SER A 18 -18.95 1.34 -1.46
N ALA A 19 -18.67 2.05 -0.37
CA ALA A 19 -17.33 2.51 -0.07
C ALA A 19 -16.46 1.24 0.00
N VAL A 20 -15.89 0.83 -1.13
CA VAL A 20 -14.90 -0.24 -1.17
C VAL A 20 -13.79 0.31 -0.31
N LYS A 21 -13.71 -0.17 0.93
CA LYS A 21 -12.69 0.24 1.89
C LYS A 21 -11.36 -0.14 1.25
N LEU A 22 -10.69 0.85 0.66
CA LEU A 22 -9.45 0.59 -0.05
C LEU A 22 -8.43 0.08 0.99
N PRO A 23 -7.73 -1.02 0.69
CA PRO A 23 -6.66 -1.53 1.54
C PRO A 23 -5.60 -0.45 1.81
N PRO A 24 -4.94 -0.48 2.98
CA PRO A 24 -4.24 0.68 3.52
C PRO A 24 -3.05 1.15 2.67
N CYS A 25 -2.38 0.26 1.93
CA CYS A 25 -1.26 0.64 1.08
C CYS A 25 -1.75 1.30 -0.22
N TRP A 26 -2.76 0.73 -0.88
CA TRP A 26 -3.38 1.39 -2.03
C TRP A 26 -4.07 2.71 -1.65
N ALA A 27 -4.67 2.80 -0.46
CA ALA A 27 -5.21 4.05 0.06
C ALA A 27 -4.15 5.12 0.17
N TYR A 28 -2.97 4.77 0.71
CA TYR A 28 -1.83 5.68 0.74
C TYR A 28 -1.42 6.15 -0.66
N LEU A 29 -1.26 5.22 -1.61
CA LEU A 29 -0.87 5.55 -2.99
C LEU A 29 -1.92 6.38 -3.74
N GLN A 30 -3.20 6.14 -3.49
CA GLN A 30 -4.30 6.88 -4.13
C GLN A 30 -4.37 8.32 -3.59
N GLU A 31 -4.23 8.51 -2.28
CA GLU A 31 -4.22 9.82 -1.65
C GLU A 31 -2.95 10.62 -2.01
N HIS A 32 -1.84 9.92 -2.25
CA HIS A 32 -0.55 10.50 -2.57
C HIS A 32 -0.12 10.24 -4.03
N ALA A 33 -1.07 10.21 -4.96
CA ALA A 33 -0.83 9.90 -6.37
C ALA A 33 0.16 10.86 -7.06
N SER A 34 0.38 12.05 -6.49
CA SER A 34 1.42 13.00 -6.92
C SER A 34 2.86 12.52 -6.67
N ILE A 35 3.05 11.51 -5.81
CA ILE A 35 4.37 10.90 -5.60
C ILE A 35 4.76 10.03 -6.81
N LEU A 36 3.81 9.59 -7.65
CA LEU A 36 4.04 8.66 -8.75
C LEU A 36 3.59 9.22 -10.11
N GLU A 37 4.13 10.36 -10.54
CA GLU A 37 4.00 10.73 -11.96
C GLU A 37 4.99 9.90 -12.79
N HIS A 38 4.52 9.27 -13.87
CA HIS A 38 5.32 8.37 -14.74
C HIS A 38 5.90 7.11 -14.08
N GLY A 39 5.42 6.72 -12.90
CA GLY A 39 5.90 5.54 -12.19
C GLY A 39 7.21 5.74 -11.43
N GLU A 40 7.69 6.98 -11.30
CA GLU A 40 8.87 7.33 -10.49
C GLU A 40 8.50 8.29 -9.35
N PRO A 41 9.15 8.18 -8.17
CA PRO A 41 9.00 9.12 -7.07
C PRO A 41 9.31 10.55 -7.52
N HIS A 42 8.29 11.41 -7.69
CA HIS A 42 8.47 12.78 -8.17
C HIS A 42 9.22 13.68 -7.15
N MET A 43 9.29 13.26 -5.89
CA MET A 43 10.13 13.89 -4.88
C MET A 43 11.46 13.15 -4.77
N VAL A 44 12.56 13.82 -5.12
CA VAL A 44 13.92 13.34 -4.79
C VAL A 44 13.99 13.11 -3.28
N GLY A 45 14.19 11.86 -2.87
CA GLY A 45 14.20 11.47 -1.45
C GLY A 45 12.88 10.90 -0.92
N GLY A 46 11.78 11.01 -1.67
CA GLY A 46 10.46 10.51 -1.29
C GLY A 46 10.41 8.99 -1.15
N TYR A 47 9.65 8.52 -0.17
CA TYR A 47 9.36 7.11 0.04
C TYR A 47 8.04 6.74 -0.65
N THR A 48 8.12 5.80 -1.58
CA THR A 48 6.94 5.13 -2.16
C THR A 48 6.79 3.76 -1.51
N PRO A 49 5.67 3.47 -0.83
CA PRO A 49 5.45 2.14 -0.28
C PRO A 49 5.22 1.10 -1.37
N GLN A 50 5.71 -0.10 -1.13
CA GLN A 50 5.49 -1.27 -1.94
C GLN A 50 4.23 -2.02 -1.46
N CYS A 51 3.18 -2.00 -2.28
CA CYS A 51 1.97 -2.76 -2.00
C CYS A 51 2.04 -4.17 -2.61
N ASP A 52 1.32 -5.12 -2.01
CA ASP A 52 1.02 -6.41 -2.63
C ASP A 52 -0.17 -6.32 -3.61
N GLU A 53 -0.58 -7.47 -4.15
CA GLU A 53 -1.67 -7.57 -5.13
C GLU A 53 -3.04 -7.33 -4.50
N GLU A 54 -3.17 -7.50 -3.19
CA GLU A 54 -4.38 -7.19 -2.43
C GLU A 54 -4.42 -5.75 -1.91
N GLY A 55 -3.37 -4.95 -2.11
CA GLY A 55 -3.29 -3.55 -1.70
C GLY A 55 -2.89 -3.31 -0.25
N TYR A 56 -2.37 -4.33 0.43
CA TYR A 56 -1.71 -4.21 1.72
C TYR A 56 -0.22 -3.93 1.54
N TYR A 57 0.46 -3.56 2.62
CA TYR A 57 1.90 -3.34 2.57
C TYR A 57 2.62 -4.68 2.47
N LYS A 58 3.54 -4.82 1.51
CA LYS A 58 4.47 -5.94 1.49
C LYS A 58 5.23 -5.98 2.81
N LEU A 59 5.45 -7.20 3.34
CA LEU A 59 6.12 -7.37 4.62
C LEU A 59 7.53 -6.78 4.64
N MET A 60 8.22 -6.75 3.50
CA MET A 60 9.47 -6.02 3.34
C MET A 60 9.19 -4.73 2.56
N GLN A 61 9.59 -3.59 3.13
CA GLN A 61 9.62 -2.30 2.44
C GLN A 61 11.06 -1.86 2.24
N CYS A 62 11.31 -1.14 1.15
CA CYS A 62 12.61 -0.55 0.88
C CYS A 62 12.46 0.90 0.43
N SER A 63 13.25 1.80 1.01
CA SER A 63 13.38 3.18 0.53
C SER A 63 14.20 3.18 -0.74
N GLY A 64 13.59 3.50 -1.89
CA GLY A 64 14.31 3.61 -3.16
C GLY A 64 15.37 4.70 -3.15
N SER A 65 15.17 5.77 -2.37
CA SER A 65 16.11 6.90 -2.27
C SER A 65 17.35 6.60 -1.43
N THR A 66 17.23 5.79 -0.37
CA THR A 66 18.35 5.50 0.54
C THR A 66 18.88 4.07 0.43
N GLY A 67 18.11 3.17 -0.18
CA GLY A 67 18.36 1.73 -0.25
C GLY A 67 18.15 0.97 1.06
N TYR A 68 17.71 1.63 2.14
CA TYR A 68 17.39 0.93 3.39
C TYR A 68 16.12 0.10 3.23
N CYS A 69 16.09 -1.09 3.83
CA CYS A 69 14.91 -1.94 3.88
C CYS A 69 14.52 -2.26 5.32
N TRP A 70 13.25 -2.52 5.59
CA TRP A 70 12.74 -2.92 6.90
C TRP A 70 11.53 -3.83 6.77
N CYS A 71 11.19 -4.54 7.84
CA CYS A 71 9.96 -5.32 7.89
C CYS A 71 8.78 -4.47 8.39
N THR A 72 7.58 -4.80 7.92
CA THR A 72 6.34 -4.13 8.29
C THR A 72 5.17 -5.11 8.31
N THR A 73 4.15 -4.75 9.09
CA THR A 73 2.86 -5.46 9.10
C THR A 73 2.06 -5.17 7.83
N PRO A 74 1.02 -5.97 7.49
CA PRO A 74 0.16 -5.70 6.33
C PRO A 74 -0.53 -4.32 6.35
N ILE A 75 -0.66 -3.70 7.53
CA ILE A 75 -1.25 -2.37 7.70
C ILE A 75 -0.23 -1.21 7.65
N GLY A 76 1.06 -1.50 7.48
CA GLY A 76 2.11 -0.50 7.29
C GLY A 76 2.89 -0.13 8.55
N LEU A 77 2.70 -0.82 9.68
CA LEU A 77 3.51 -0.59 10.88
C LEU A 77 4.91 -1.20 10.72
N LYS A 78 5.96 -0.39 10.84
CA LYS A 78 7.35 -0.85 10.86
C LYS A 78 7.59 -1.76 12.07
N VAL A 79 8.19 -2.92 11.84
CA VAL A 79 8.70 -3.79 12.91
C VAL A 79 10.02 -3.21 13.44
N PRO A 80 10.14 -2.93 14.75
CA PRO A 80 11.37 -2.42 15.33
C PRO A 80 12.58 -3.31 15.05
N GLU A 81 13.78 -2.72 14.98
CA GLU A 81 15.07 -3.45 14.84
C GLU A 81 15.23 -4.29 13.56
N THR A 82 14.35 -4.11 12.59
CA THR A 82 14.42 -4.80 11.29
C THR A 82 15.01 -3.95 10.18
N ASP A 83 15.38 -2.68 10.44
CA ASP A 83 16.02 -1.85 9.42
C ASP A 83 17.42 -2.37 9.05
N ARG A 84 17.63 -2.50 7.74
CA ARG A 84 18.85 -2.98 7.12
C ARG A 84 19.36 -1.94 6.15
N ARG A 85 20.68 -1.79 6.17
CA ARG A 85 21.42 -0.95 5.24
C ARG A 85 21.28 -1.48 3.80
N PRO A 86 21.55 -0.64 2.80
CA PRO A 86 21.62 -1.09 1.40
C PRO A 86 22.50 -2.33 1.24
N GLY A 87 22.00 -3.33 0.52
CA GLY A 87 22.69 -4.60 0.28
C GLY A 87 22.71 -5.58 1.46
N HIS A 88 22.16 -5.24 2.62
CA HIS A 88 22.18 -6.07 3.83
C HIS A 88 20.79 -6.60 4.23
N ALA A 89 19.81 -6.48 3.35
CA ALA A 89 18.47 -7.04 3.53
C ALA A 89 18.40 -8.54 3.14
N ASN A 90 19.41 -9.06 2.44
CA ASN A 90 19.47 -10.46 2.05
C ASN A 90 19.49 -11.37 3.29
N GLY A 91 18.50 -12.25 3.42
CA GLY A 91 18.33 -13.13 4.58
C GLY A 91 17.47 -12.56 5.72
N LEU A 92 16.90 -11.35 5.58
CA LEU A 92 15.89 -10.86 6.51
C LEU A 92 14.55 -11.58 6.26
N ASP A 93 14.15 -12.44 7.19
CA ASP A 93 12.85 -13.13 7.13
C ASP A 93 11.75 -12.27 7.77
N CYS A 94 11.12 -11.40 6.96
CA CYS A 94 10.04 -10.56 7.45
C CYS A 94 8.77 -11.31 7.84
N LYS A 95 8.58 -12.57 7.42
CA LYS A 95 7.44 -13.37 7.91
C LYS A 95 7.64 -13.74 9.37
N ALA A 96 8.83 -14.24 9.71
CA ALA A 96 9.18 -14.59 11.07
C ALA A 96 9.20 -13.36 12.00
N GLU A 97 9.79 -12.25 11.58
CA GLU A 97 9.86 -11.03 12.40
C GLU A 97 8.48 -10.42 12.68
N VAL A 98 7.58 -10.38 11.68
CA VAL A 98 6.21 -9.90 11.88
C VAL A 98 5.41 -10.83 12.81
N ALA A 99 5.61 -12.15 12.72
CA ALA A 99 4.97 -13.09 13.64
C ALA A 99 5.44 -12.89 15.09
N LYS A 100 6.74 -12.64 15.32
CA LYS A 100 7.27 -12.30 16.66
C LYS A 100 6.67 -10.99 17.18
N TYR A 101 6.59 -9.97 16.33
CA TYR A 101 6.02 -8.68 16.68
C TYR A 101 4.54 -8.78 17.09
N ALA A 102 3.75 -9.56 16.34
CA ALA A 102 2.33 -9.78 16.66
C ALA A 102 2.09 -10.51 17.99
N ASN A 103 3.00 -11.42 18.38
CA ASN A 103 2.90 -12.16 19.64
C ASN A 103 3.46 -11.41 20.86
N SER A 104 4.04 -10.23 20.65
CA SER A 104 4.62 -9.38 21.70
C SER A 104 3.84 -8.08 21.92
N SER A 105 2.78 -7.84 21.12
CA SER A 105 1.94 -6.64 21.15
C SER A 105 0.59 -6.90 21.84
#